data_AF-A0A3D4QDC5-F1
#
_entry.id   AF-A0A3D4QDC5-F1
#
_cell.length_a   1.000
_cell.length_b   1.000
_cell.length_c   1.000
_cell.angle_alpha   90.00
_cell.angle_beta   90.00
_cell.angle_gamma   90.00
#
_symmetry.space_group_name_H-M   'P 1'
#
loop_
_entity.id
_entity.type
_entity.pdbx_description
1 polymer ?
#
loop_
_entity_poly.entity_id
_entity_poly.type
_entity_poly.pdbx_seq_one_letter_code
_entity_poly.pdbx_strand_id
1 'polypeptide(L)'
;MPDRLAHHRQRTLADDERIAWLRLIRSANVGPGTFFSLLERFGTAQRALDALPDLARRGGRAGTIRIATAAAASRELEDAHRIGATLLAWG
;
A
#
# COMPACT_ATOMS: atom_id res chain seq x y z
N MET A 1 -1.94 32.51 14.51
CA MET A 1 -1.28 31.33 13.91
C MET A 1 -2.34 30.59 13.10
N PRO A 2 -2.45 30.77 11.76
CA PRO A 2 -3.48 30.08 11.02
C PRO A 2 -3.13 28.59 10.90
N ASP A 3 -4.19 27.83 11.09
CA ASP A 3 -4.30 26.38 11.14
C ASP A 3 -3.67 25.73 9.89
N ARG A 4 -2.53 25.06 10.09
CA ARG A 4 -1.78 24.33 9.06
C ARG A 4 -2.21 22.87 8.97
N LEU A 5 -3.42 22.52 9.41
CA LEU A 5 -4.04 21.25 9.06
C LEU A 5 -4.28 21.28 7.54
N ALA A 6 -3.23 20.85 6.83
CA ALA A 6 -3.28 20.49 5.44
C ALA A 6 -4.60 19.78 5.22
N HIS A 7 -5.38 20.26 4.25
CA HIS A 7 -6.41 19.44 3.66
C HIS A 7 -5.68 18.21 3.11
N HIS A 8 -5.56 17.17 3.93
CA HIS A 8 -5.14 15.86 3.51
C HIS A 8 -6.22 15.48 2.53
N ARG A 9 -5.99 15.74 1.24
CA ARG A 9 -6.86 15.22 0.21
C ARG A 9 -6.93 13.72 0.50
N GLN A 10 -8.14 13.25 0.72
CA GLN A 10 -8.44 11.85 0.94
C GLN A 10 -8.90 11.31 -0.41
N ARG A 11 -8.16 10.37 -0.97
CA ARG A 11 -8.62 9.64 -2.15
C ARG A 11 -9.70 8.66 -1.71
N THR A 12 -10.86 8.73 -2.38
CA THR A 12 -11.82 7.64 -2.35
C THR A 12 -11.26 6.50 -3.20
N LEU A 13 -10.84 5.43 -2.55
CA LEU A 13 -10.39 4.20 -3.20
C LEU A 13 -11.54 3.19 -3.21
N ALA A 14 -11.68 2.46 -4.32
CA ALA A 14 -12.45 1.23 -4.35
C ALA A 14 -11.81 0.18 -3.42
N ASP A 15 -12.60 -0.77 -2.92
CA ASP A 15 -12.12 -1.71 -1.90
C ASP A 15 -10.96 -2.59 -2.38
N ASP A 16 -10.96 -3.01 -3.65
CA ASP A 16 -9.84 -3.75 -4.24
C ASP A 16 -8.55 -2.92 -4.27
N GLU A 17 -8.64 -1.62 -4.57
CA GLU A 17 -7.49 -0.72 -4.57
C GLU A 17 -7.03 -0.44 -3.13
N ARG A 18 -7.94 -0.33 -2.15
CA ARG A 18 -7.57 -0.24 -0.73
C ARG A 18 -6.80 -1.47 -0.26
N ILE A 19 -7.28 -2.66 -0.62
CA ILE A 19 -6.60 -3.92 -0.33
C ILE A 19 -5.23 -3.92 -1.00
N ALA A 20 -5.12 -3.52 -2.27
CA ALA A 20 -3.85 -3.45 -2.97
C ALA A 20 -2.86 -2.47 -2.29
N TRP A 21 -3.33 -1.29 -1.87
CA TRP A 21 -2.52 -0.32 -1.12
C TRP A 21 -2.02 -0.91 0.19
N LEU A 22 -2.91 -1.53 0.96
CA LEU A 22 -2.55 -2.14 2.23
C LEU A 22 -1.56 -3.29 2.04
N ARG A 23 -1.77 -4.14 1.03
CA ARG A 23 -0.82 -5.20 0.69
C ARG A 23 0.55 -4.65 0.32
N LEU A 24 0.59 -3.58 -0.48
CA LEU A 24 1.83 -2.99 -0.94
C LEU A 24 2.67 -2.48 0.23
N ILE A 25 2.09 -1.67 1.13
CA ILE A 25 2.82 -1.14 2.29
C ILE A 25 3.14 -2.21 3.35
N ARG A 26 2.37 -3.31 3.42
CA ARG A 26 2.64 -4.45 4.31
C ARG A 26 3.62 -5.47 3.74
N SER A 27 4.08 -5.29 2.51
CA SER A 27 5.06 -6.16 1.85
C SER A 27 6.49 -5.84 2.34
N ALA A 28 7.37 -6.83 2.33
CA ALA A 28 8.73 -6.66 2.83
C ALA A 28 9.49 -5.59 2.02
N ASN A 29 10.28 -4.76 2.71
CA ASN A 29 11.09 -3.68 2.12
C ASN A 29 10.29 -2.56 1.44
N VAL A 30 8.98 -2.48 1.65
CA VAL A 30 8.15 -1.36 1.20
C VAL A 30 7.88 -0.42 2.37
N GLY A 31 8.73 0.61 2.51
CA GLY A 31 8.45 1.75 3.38
C GLY A 31 7.70 2.87 2.66
N PRO A 32 7.35 3.98 3.33
CA PRO A 32 6.60 5.10 2.73
C PRO A 32 7.24 5.65 1.44
N GLY A 33 8.56 5.89 1.44
CA GLY A 33 9.25 6.39 0.24
C GLY A 33 9.19 5.42 -0.95
N THR A 34 9.42 4.14 -0.69
CA THR A 34 9.30 3.07 -1.71
C THR A 34 7.86 2.96 -2.21
N PHE A 35 6.88 3.02 -1.31
CA PHE A 35 5.46 2.94 -1.64
C PHE A 35 5.05 4.02 -2.65
N PHE A 36 5.35 5.29 -2.36
CA PHE A 36 5.02 6.38 -3.27
C PHE A 36 5.80 6.29 -4.59
N SER A 37 7.08 5.91 -4.55
CA SER A 37 7.89 5.71 -5.77
C SER A 37 7.31 4.61 -6.66
N LEU A 38 6.79 3.53 -6.07
CA LEU A 38 6.14 2.44 -6.80
C LEU A 38 4.80 2.89 -7.39
N LEU A 39 3.99 3.66 -6.65
CA LEU A 39 2.75 4.22 -7.16
C LEU A 39 3.00 5.19 -8.33
N GLU A 40 4.00 6.06 -8.23
CA GLU A 40 4.38 6.97 -9.33
C GLU A 40 4.84 6.19 -10.57
N ARG A 41 5.62 5.13 -10.38
CA ARG A 41 6.18 4.34 -11.48
C ARG A 41 5.16 3.43 -12.17
N PHE A 42 4.28 2.79 -11.41
CA PHE A 42 3.37 1.75 -11.91
C PHE A 42 1.89 2.20 -11.99
N GLY A 43 1.59 3.39 -11.45
CA GLY A 43 0.28 4.04 -11.49
C GLY A 43 -0.74 3.51 -10.48
N THR A 44 -0.72 2.21 -10.16
CA THR A 44 -1.66 1.57 -9.20
C THR A 44 -0.90 0.64 -8.26
N ALA A 45 -1.47 0.40 -7.07
CA ALA A 45 -0.84 -0.51 -6.12
C ALA A 45 -0.83 -1.96 -6.63
N GLN A 46 -1.87 -2.36 -7.38
CA GLN A 46 -1.93 -3.70 -7.95
C GLN A 46 -0.79 -3.94 -8.96
N ARG A 47 -0.57 -3.01 -9.90
CA ARG A 47 0.56 -3.12 -10.85
C ARG A 47 1.92 -3.10 -10.16
N ALA A 48 2.05 -2.33 -9.08
CA ALA A 48 3.26 -2.31 -8.28
C ALA A 48 3.52 -3.67 -7.61
N LEU A 49 2.50 -4.30 -7.01
CA LEU A 49 2.57 -5.63 -6.41
C LEU A 49 3.02 -6.69 -7.44
N ASP A 50 2.47 -6.64 -8.64
CA ASP A 50 2.82 -7.58 -9.73
C ASP A 50 4.29 -7.42 -10.16
N ALA A 51 4.84 -6.19 -10.08
CA ALA A 51 6.23 -5.89 -10.44
C ALA A 51 7.26 -6.18 -9.32
N LEU A 52 6.82 -6.32 -8.06
CA LEU A 52 7.73 -6.50 -6.91
C LEU A 52 8.69 -7.70 -7.04
N PRO A 53 8.26 -8.90 -7.47
CA PRO A 53 9.16 -10.05 -7.61
C PRO A 53 10.30 -9.78 -8.60
N ASP A 54 9.99 -9.14 -9.72
CA ASP A 54 10.96 -8.80 -10.75
C ASP A 54 11.94 -7.72 -10.28
N LEU A 55 11.47 -6.72 -9.54
CA LEU A 55 12.31 -5.70 -8.94
C LEU A 55 13.27 -6.28 -7.89
N ALA A 56 12.79 -7.19 -7.05
CA ALA A 56 13.61 -7.86 -6.05
C ALA A 56 14.75 -8.66 -6.71
N ARG A 57 14.43 -9.41 -7.76
CA ARG A 57 15.40 -10.19 -8.55
C ARG A 57 16.46 -9.31 -9.22
N ARG A 58 16.06 -8.18 -9.82
CA ARG A 58 17.01 -7.24 -10.47
C ARG A 58 17.91 -6.51 -9.47
N GLY A 59 17.41 -6.26 -8.26
CA GLY A 59 18.16 -5.57 -7.21
C GLY A 59 19.20 -6.42 -6.48
N GLY A 60 19.54 -7.61 -6.99
CA GLY A 60 20.53 -8.51 -6.38
C GLY A 60 20.09 -9.16 -5.07
N ARG A 61 18.80 -9.07 -4.71
CA ARG A 61 18.29 -9.78 -3.54
C ARG A 61 18.05 -11.24 -3.91
N ALA A 62 18.89 -12.11 -3.36
CA ALA A 62 18.71 -13.56 -3.44
C ALA A 62 17.51 -13.96 -2.55
N GLY A 63 16.30 -13.94 -3.12
CA GLY A 63 15.11 -14.47 -2.44
C GLY A 63 13.79 -13.91 -2.96
N THR A 64 12.73 -14.70 -2.82
CA THR A 64 11.35 -14.27 -3.05
C THR A 64 10.99 -13.18 -2.04
N ILE A 65 10.65 -11.98 -2.54
CA ILE A 65 10.12 -10.91 -1.70
C ILE A 65 8.80 -11.36 -1.05
N ARG A 66 8.67 -11.19 0.27
CA ARG A 66 7.41 -11.48 0.97
C ARG A 66 6.37 -10.41 0.60
N ILE A 67 5.42 -10.80 -0.23
CA ILE A 67 4.25 -9.97 -0.58
C ILE A 67 3.11 -10.30 0.38
N ALA A 68 2.46 -9.28 0.93
CA ALA A 68 1.27 -9.48 1.76
C ALA A 68 0.12 -10.07 0.93
N THR A 69 -0.55 -11.09 1.49
CA THR A 69 -1.68 -11.76 0.82
C THR A 69 -2.93 -10.88 0.87
N ALA A 70 -3.82 -11.06 -0.11
CA ALA A 70 -5.10 -10.37 -0.11
C ALA A 70 -5.96 -10.72 1.11
N ALA A 71 -5.94 -11.99 1.54
CA ALA A 71 -6.66 -12.43 2.74
C ALA A 71 -6.17 -11.74 4.02
N ALA A 72 -4.85 -11.58 4.19
CA ALA A 72 -4.29 -10.90 5.36
C ALA A 72 -4.69 -9.41 5.37
N ALA A 73 -4.59 -8.73 4.23
CA ALA A 73 -4.99 -7.33 4.12
C ALA A 73 -6.51 -7.14 4.33
N SER A 74 -7.33 -8.03 3.78
CA SER A 74 -8.79 -7.97 3.97
C SER A 74 -9.17 -8.15 5.44
N ARG A 75 -8.55 -9.13 6.12
CA ARG A 75 -8.76 -9.35 7.55
C ARG A 75 -8.35 -8.13 8.37
N GLU A 76 -7.22 -7.50 8.04
CA GLU A 76 -6.78 -6.28 8.74
C GLU A 76 -7.76 -5.13 8.56
N LEU A 77 -8.34 -4.95 7.36
CA LEU A 77 -9.39 -3.96 7.11
C LEU A 77 -10.66 -4.26 7.91
N GLU A 78 -11.10 -5.52 7.94
CA GLU A 78 -12.25 -5.94 8.73
C GLU A 78 -12.03 -5.74 10.23
N ASP A 79 -10.86 -6.11 10.74
CA ASP A 79 -10.48 -5.93 12.14
C ASP A 79 -10.49 -4.43 12.52
N ALA A 80 -9.95 -3.58 11.64
CA ALA A 80 -10.00 -2.13 11.80
C ALA A 80 -11.44 -1.61 11.81
N HIS A 81 -12.28 -2.04 10.87
CA HIS A 81 -13.69 -1.66 10.83
C HIS A 81 -14.45 -2.09 12.10
N ARG A 82 -14.17 -3.28 12.65
CA ARG A 82 -14.82 -3.78 13.87
C ARG A 82 -14.54 -2.90 15.10
N ILE A 83 -13.41 -2.20 15.13
CA ILE A 83 -13.07 -1.25 16.21
C ILE A 83 -13.41 0.21 15.85
N GLY A 84 -14.13 0.44 14.76
CA GLY A 84 -14.51 1.77 14.29
C GLY A 84 -13.37 2.55 13.61
N ALA A 85 -12.25 1.89 13.30
CA ALA A 85 -11.15 2.50 12.55
C ALA A 85 -11.40 2.39 11.04
N THR A 86 -11.09 3.44 10.29
CA THR A 86 -11.19 3.46 8.83
C THR A 86 -9.82 3.74 8.22
N LEU A 87 -9.43 2.94 7.22
CA LEU A 87 -8.21 3.20 6.47
C LEU A 87 -8.36 4.45 5.60
N LEU A 88 -7.46 5.42 5.81
CA LEU A 88 -7.39 6.64 5.01
C LEU A 88 -6.27 6.51 3.98
N ALA A 89 -6.59 6.86 2.73
CA ALA A 89 -5.62 6.93 1.64
C ALA A 89 -5.15 8.37 1.45
N TRP A 90 -3.84 8.55 1.30
CA TRP A 90 -3.24 9.83 0.94
C TRP A 90 -3.59 10.21 -0.51
N GLY A 91 -4.04 11.44 -0.74
CA GLY A 91 -4.07 12.05 -2.07
C GLY A 91 -5.30 12.87 -2.41
#